data_AF-A0A2N3FGL4-F1
#
_entry.id   AF-A0A2N3FGL4-F1
#
_cell.length_a   1.000
_cell.length_b   1.000
_cell.length_c   1.000
_cell.angle_alpha   90.00
_cell.angle_beta   90.00
_cell.angle_gamma   90.00
#
_symmetry.space_group_name_H-M   'P 1'
#
loop_
_entity.id
_entity.type
_entity.pdbx_description
1 polymer ?
#
loop_
_entity_poly.entity_id
_entity_poly.type
_entity_poly.pdbx_seq_one_letter_code
_entity_poly.pdbx_strand_id
1 'polypeptide(L)'
;MCEFCTQHGDGKKWYLEASNYASDLERDLERRGYMVDFVSGFNRNMTRGIKLLDIVNASPKPLRRIVRNVTARTQKRDHFGQPVPIEDCERILDIATSVVQLPCVCRNFAKRPEKGYCLAITVKPADGALAEAFRDFDDGPDTSKFQRLTKEEALAVLRRCESEGLMHSIWTFKTPFISAICNCDLGSGCMAMKTTLQYGLQVMWKGEYIAEVDSELCSACGACFPRCPFSAIKPDASRQAVVDQHACYGCGTCRSACKRGAINLRDRASTPAVATDW
;
A
#
# COMPACT_ATOMS: atom_id res chain seq x y z
N MET A 1 9.98 -14.70 -8.26
CA MET A 1 10.22 -13.25 -8.08
C MET A 1 9.13 -12.51 -8.83
N CYS A 2 8.58 -11.41 -8.30
CA CYS A 2 7.51 -10.68 -9.00
C CYS A 2 8.02 -9.97 -10.26
N GLU A 3 7.10 -9.55 -11.14
CA GLU A 3 7.43 -8.82 -12.37
C GLU A 3 8.28 -7.56 -12.11
N PHE A 4 7.93 -6.78 -11.08
CA PHE A 4 8.62 -5.54 -10.76
C PHE A 4 10.03 -5.78 -10.22
N CYS A 5 10.22 -6.80 -9.39
CA CYS A 5 11.53 -7.24 -8.91
C CYS A 5 12.44 -7.65 -10.07
N THR A 6 11.90 -8.34 -11.09
CA THR A 6 12.64 -8.68 -12.31
C THR A 6 13.01 -7.44 -13.13
N GLN A 7 12.09 -6.47 -13.25
CA GLN A 7 12.29 -5.27 -14.09
C GLN A 7 13.15 -4.19 -13.41
N HIS A 8 13.08 -4.08 -12.09
CA HIS A 8 13.56 -2.91 -11.33
C HIS A 8 14.32 -3.26 -10.04
N GLY A 9 14.53 -4.54 -9.74
CA GLY A 9 15.10 -4.97 -8.45
C GLY A 9 16.56 -5.39 -8.48
N ASP A 10 17.18 -5.55 -9.65
CA ASP A 10 18.60 -5.98 -9.77
C ASP A 10 18.93 -7.20 -8.87
N GLY A 11 18.08 -8.24 -8.94
CA GLY A 11 18.19 -9.44 -8.11
C GLY A 11 17.63 -9.32 -6.68
N LYS A 12 17.13 -8.15 -6.29
CA LYS A 12 16.48 -7.88 -5.00
C LYS A 12 14.97 -7.61 -5.18
N LYS A 13 14.29 -7.33 -4.07
CA LYS A 13 12.94 -6.77 -4.10
C LYS A 13 13.02 -5.35 -4.67
N TRP A 14 12.22 -5.03 -5.69
CA TRP A 14 12.37 -3.76 -6.43
C TRP A 14 12.29 -2.52 -5.54
N TYR A 15 11.44 -2.54 -4.52
CA TYR A 15 11.30 -1.45 -3.59
C TYR A 15 12.44 -1.33 -2.57
N LEU A 16 13.44 -2.21 -2.62
CA LEU A 16 14.66 -2.10 -1.83
C LEU A 16 15.86 -1.68 -2.70
N GLU A 17 15.63 -1.37 -3.97
CA GLU A 17 16.66 -0.88 -4.87
C GLU A 17 16.72 0.65 -4.81
N ALA A 18 17.88 1.18 -4.41
CA ALA A 18 18.06 2.60 -4.12
C ALA A 18 17.87 3.47 -5.36
N SER A 19 18.19 2.96 -6.56
CA SER A 19 17.97 3.71 -7.80
C SER A 19 16.49 4.04 -8.04
N ASN A 20 15.55 3.27 -7.47
CA ASN A 20 14.11 3.52 -7.58
C ASN A 20 13.63 4.69 -6.71
N TYR A 21 14.53 5.29 -5.94
CA TYR A 21 14.30 6.50 -5.16
C TYR A 21 15.08 7.70 -5.72
N ALA A 22 15.91 7.50 -6.74
CA ALA A 22 16.71 8.58 -7.31
C ALA A 22 15.86 9.56 -8.15
N SER A 23 16.19 10.84 -8.07
CA SER A 23 15.65 11.88 -8.94
C SER A 23 16.55 12.05 -10.17
N ASP A 24 15.94 11.93 -11.35
CA ASP A 24 16.52 12.39 -12.61
C ASP A 24 15.66 13.56 -13.09
N LEU A 25 16.27 14.66 -13.57
CA LEU A 25 15.59 15.95 -13.69
C LEU A 25 14.34 15.92 -14.58
N GLU A 26 14.39 15.22 -15.71
CA GLU A 26 13.26 15.13 -16.65
C GLU A 26 12.11 14.33 -16.06
N ARG A 27 12.40 13.13 -15.52
CA ARG A 27 11.33 12.34 -14.88
C ARG A 27 10.86 13.00 -13.60
N ASP A 28 11.67 13.77 -12.90
CA ASP A 28 11.28 14.54 -11.73
C ASP A 28 10.16 15.54 -12.04
N LEU A 29 10.25 16.26 -13.17
CA LEU A 29 9.18 17.15 -13.62
C LEU A 29 7.87 16.41 -13.94
N GLU A 30 7.95 15.29 -14.68
CA GLU A 30 6.78 14.47 -14.97
C GLU A 30 6.14 13.91 -13.69
N ARG A 31 6.96 13.38 -12.78
CA ARG A 31 6.55 12.85 -11.48
C ARG A 31 5.88 13.92 -10.63
N ARG A 32 6.49 15.11 -10.56
CA ARG A 32 5.95 16.26 -9.83
C ARG A 32 4.59 16.68 -10.37
N GLY A 33 4.48 16.86 -11.69
CA GLY A 33 3.19 17.18 -12.32
C GLY A 33 2.13 16.13 -12.00
N TYR A 34 2.47 14.86 -12.14
CA TYR A 34 1.57 13.75 -11.82
C TYR A 34 1.16 13.73 -10.34
N MET A 35 2.08 13.97 -9.39
CA MET A 35 1.77 14.07 -7.96
C MET A 35 0.80 15.21 -7.64
N VAL A 36 1.06 16.40 -8.19
CA VAL A 36 0.21 17.58 -8.00
C VAL A 36 -1.19 17.31 -8.55
N ASP A 37 -1.30 16.76 -9.75
CA ASP A 37 -2.58 16.40 -10.38
C ASP A 37 -3.33 15.32 -9.59
N PHE A 38 -2.60 14.32 -9.08
CA PHE A 38 -3.16 13.24 -8.28
C PHE A 38 -3.81 13.77 -6.99
N VAL A 39 -3.09 14.61 -6.24
CA VAL A 39 -3.56 15.13 -4.94
C VAL A 39 -4.65 16.18 -5.13
N SER A 40 -4.39 17.24 -5.91
CA SER A 40 -5.34 18.35 -6.12
C SER A 40 -6.61 17.89 -6.85
N GLY A 41 -6.49 16.90 -7.73
CA GLY A 41 -7.59 16.30 -8.46
C GLY A 41 -8.29 15.15 -7.73
N PHE A 42 -7.80 14.69 -6.58
CA PHE A 42 -8.19 13.41 -5.99
C PHE A 42 -9.70 13.25 -5.82
N ASN A 43 -10.35 14.19 -5.13
CA ASN A 43 -11.80 14.11 -4.85
C ASN A 43 -12.65 14.09 -6.13
N ARG A 44 -12.31 14.93 -7.11
CA ARG A 44 -12.99 15.00 -8.41
C ARG A 44 -12.80 13.71 -9.20
N ASN A 45 -11.56 13.22 -9.27
CA ASN A 45 -11.18 12.04 -10.03
C ASN A 45 -11.78 10.77 -9.42
N MET A 46 -11.78 10.64 -8.09
CA MET A 46 -12.41 9.52 -7.39
C MET A 46 -13.93 9.52 -7.53
N THR A 47 -14.58 10.69 -7.43
CA THR A 47 -16.04 10.80 -7.63
C THR A 47 -16.45 10.36 -9.03
N ARG A 48 -15.73 10.81 -10.07
CA ARG A 48 -15.97 10.38 -11.46
C ARG A 48 -15.62 8.91 -11.67
N GLY A 49 -14.49 8.48 -11.10
CA GLY A 49 -13.99 7.12 -11.15
C GLY A 49 -15.02 6.13 -10.62
N ILE A 50 -15.50 6.31 -9.39
CA ILE A 50 -16.49 5.42 -8.76
C ILE A 50 -17.74 5.26 -9.63
N LYS A 51 -18.30 6.35 -10.15
CA LYS A 51 -19.47 6.29 -11.07
C LYS A 51 -19.17 5.45 -12.31
N LEU A 52 -17.97 5.59 -12.88
CA LEU A 52 -17.53 4.78 -14.00
C LEU A 52 -17.35 3.30 -13.60
N LEU A 53 -16.85 3.03 -12.39
CA LEU A 53 -16.69 1.66 -11.88
C LEU A 53 -18.03 0.94 -11.72
N ASP A 54 -19.06 1.65 -11.26
CA ASP A 54 -20.41 1.11 -11.15
C ASP A 54 -20.95 0.68 -12.53
N ILE A 55 -20.75 1.52 -13.55
CA ILE A 55 -21.13 1.20 -14.94
C ILE A 55 -20.33 0.00 -15.47
N VAL A 56 -19.01 -0.04 -15.24
CA VAL A 56 -18.14 -1.13 -15.67
C VAL A 56 -18.51 -2.45 -14.98
N ASN A 57 -18.91 -2.41 -13.71
CA ASN A 57 -19.34 -3.60 -12.99
C ASN A 57 -20.67 -4.16 -13.48
N ALA A 58 -21.59 -3.28 -13.90
CA ALA A 58 -22.86 -3.64 -14.53
C ALA A 58 -22.71 -4.09 -16.01
N SER A 59 -21.54 -3.86 -16.62
CA SER A 59 -21.29 -4.18 -18.02
C SER A 59 -21.04 -5.69 -18.27
N PRO A 60 -21.26 -6.19 -19.51
CA PRO A 60 -20.96 -7.58 -19.88
C PRO A 60 -19.52 -8.00 -19.59
N LYS A 61 -19.33 -9.29 -19.24
CA LYS A 61 -18.02 -9.85 -18.84
C LYS A 61 -16.86 -9.51 -19.79
N PRO A 62 -17.01 -9.58 -21.14
CA PRO A 62 -15.91 -9.25 -22.05
C PRO A 62 -15.45 -7.80 -21.94
N LEU A 63 -16.40 -6.84 -21.94
CA LEU A 63 -16.09 -5.41 -21.81
C LEU A 63 -15.45 -5.11 -20.46
N ARG A 64 -16.02 -5.66 -19.38
CA ARG A 64 -15.48 -5.51 -18.02
C ARG A 64 -14.04 -6.02 -17.91
N ARG A 65 -13.72 -7.15 -18.55
CA ARG A 65 -12.35 -7.71 -18.59
C ARG A 65 -11.38 -6.80 -19.33
N ILE A 66 -11.80 -6.25 -20.48
CA ILE A 66 -10.98 -5.32 -21.26
C ILE A 66 -10.64 -4.08 -20.43
N VAL A 67 -11.66 -3.44 -19.84
CA VAL A 67 -11.46 -2.25 -19.01
C VAL A 67 -10.51 -2.54 -17.84
N ARG A 68 -10.74 -3.64 -17.11
CA ARG A 68 -9.87 -4.08 -16.01
C ARG A 68 -8.41 -4.25 -16.44
N ASN A 69 -8.17 -4.90 -17.58
CA ASN A 69 -6.81 -5.14 -18.08
C ASN A 69 -6.12 -3.84 -18.50
N VAL A 70 -6.84 -2.94 -19.18
CA VAL A 70 -6.29 -1.64 -19.59
C VAL A 70 -5.98 -0.80 -18.36
N THR A 71 -6.90 -0.71 -17.40
CA THR A 71 -6.66 0.03 -16.16
C THR A 71 -5.50 -0.55 -15.37
N ALA A 72 -5.40 -1.88 -15.23
CA ALA A 72 -4.28 -2.52 -14.53
C ALA A 72 -2.93 -2.14 -15.15
N ARG A 73 -2.81 -2.11 -16.50
CA ARG A 73 -1.59 -1.67 -17.19
C ARG A 73 -1.25 -0.21 -16.90
N THR A 74 -2.25 0.68 -16.94
CA THR A 74 -2.05 2.09 -16.61
C THR A 74 -1.60 2.28 -15.16
N GLN A 75 -2.21 1.55 -14.22
CA GLN A 75 -1.87 1.63 -12.80
C GLN A 75 -0.45 1.12 -12.54
N LYS A 76 -0.04 0.00 -13.15
CA LYS A 76 1.36 -0.49 -13.09
C LYS A 76 2.37 0.55 -13.54
N ARG A 77 2.04 1.35 -14.57
CA ARG A 77 2.91 2.41 -15.08
C ARG A 77 2.92 3.64 -14.18
N ASP A 78 1.75 4.10 -13.76
CA ASP A 78 1.60 5.45 -13.19
C ASP A 78 1.52 5.47 -11.66
N HIS A 79 0.71 4.62 -11.04
CA HIS A 79 0.49 4.63 -9.59
C HIS A 79 -0.09 3.29 -9.14
N PHE A 80 0.69 2.50 -8.40
CA PHE A 80 0.19 1.29 -7.78
C PHE A 80 0.78 1.09 -6.38
N GLY A 81 0.07 0.28 -5.59
CA GLY A 81 0.45 -0.08 -4.24
C GLY A 81 0.93 -1.51 -4.12
N GLN A 82 1.89 -1.75 -3.23
CA GLN A 82 2.26 -3.11 -2.82
C GLN A 82 2.38 -3.18 -1.28
N PRO A 83 1.72 -4.14 -0.61
CA PRO A 83 1.89 -4.35 0.82
C PRO A 83 3.32 -4.78 1.15
N VAL A 84 3.86 -4.21 2.22
CA VAL A 84 5.20 -4.50 2.72
C VAL A 84 5.12 -4.69 4.24
N PRO A 85 5.86 -5.64 4.83
CA PRO A 85 5.93 -5.77 6.28
C PRO A 85 6.82 -4.66 6.87
N ILE A 86 6.70 -4.44 8.18
CA ILE A 86 7.40 -3.34 8.87
C ILE A 86 8.93 -3.39 8.72
N GLU A 87 9.51 -4.59 8.63
CA GLU A 87 10.95 -4.78 8.42
C GLU A 87 11.40 -4.23 7.06
N ASP A 88 10.58 -4.37 6.03
CA ASP A 88 10.86 -3.79 4.73
C ASP A 88 10.62 -2.28 4.72
N CYS A 89 9.64 -1.78 5.47
CA CYS A 89 9.49 -0.34 5.68
C CYS A 89 10.74 0.27 6.33
N GLU A 90 11.33 -0.38 7.33
CA GLU A 90 12.56 0.08 7.96
C GLU A 90 13.71 0.20 6.97
N ARG A 91 13.88 -0.80 6.09
CA ARG A 91 14.89 -0.79 5.02
C ARG A 91 14.61 0.27 3.96
N ILE A 92 13.35 0.54 3.65
CA ILE A 92 12.98 1.66 2.76
C ILE A 92 13.36 2.99 3.40
N LEU A 93 13.15 3.15 4.71
CA LEU A 93 13.55 4.36 5.43
C LEU A 93 15.07 4.55 5.51
N ASP A 94 15.86 3.48 5.43
CA ASP A 94 17.33 3.58 5.29
C ASP A 94 17.78 4.19 3.96
N ILE A 95 16.97 4.01 2.91
CA ILE A 95 17.25 4.49 1.55
C ILE A 95 16.66 5.88 1.33
N ALA A 96 15.57 6.21 2.03
CA ALA A 96 14.82 7.45 1.85
C ALA A 96 15.66 8.69 2.23
N THR A 97 15.65 9.70 1.36
CA THR A 97 16.42 10.94 1.61
C THR A 97 15.65 11.99 2.41
N SER A 98 14.33 11.82 2.53
CA SER A 98 13.43 12.64 3.32
C SER A 98 12.22 11.81 3.73
N VAL A 99 11.62 12.14 4.89
CA VAL A 99 10.33 11.59 5.31
C VAL A 99 9.45 12.72 5.78
N VAL A 100 8.24 12.79 5.22
CA VAL A 100 7.28 13.86 5.51
C VAL A 100 5.93 13.24 5.83
N GLN A 101 5.34 13.60 6.96
CA GLN A 101 3.98 13.19 7.27
C GLN A 101 2.98 14.07 6.51
N LEU A 102 2.10 13.43 5.74
CA LEU A 102 1.13 14.09 4.87
C LEU A 102 -0.30 13.91 5.39
N PRO A 103 -1.19 14.87 5.09
CA PRO A 103 -2.62 14.61 5.11
C PRO A 103 -2.99 13.50 4.11
N CYS A 104 -3.96 12.65 4.45
CA CYS A 104 -4.37 11.52 3.64
C CYS A 104 -5.58 11.87 2.77
N VAL A 105 -5.34 12.07 1.46
CA VAL A 105 -6.41 12.34 0.48
C VAL A 105 -7.49 11.26 0.46
N CYS A 106 -7.12 10.00 0.66
CA CYS A 106 -8.07 8.88 0.73
C CYS A 106 -9.02 9.00 1.92
N ARG A 107 -8.52 9.36 3.11
CA ARG A 107 -9.32 9.54 4.32
C ARG A 107 -10.25 10.74 4.22
N ASN A 108 -9.73 11.85 3.71
CA ASN A 108 -10.53 13.05 3.48
C ASN A 108 -11.69 12.76 2.51
N PHE A 109 -11.42 12.06 1.41
CA PHE A 109 -12.47 11.62 0.48
C PHE A 109 -13.48 10.69 1.18
N ALA A 110 -12.99 9.71 1.94
CA ALA A 110 -13.83 8.75 2.68
C ALA A 110 -14.50 9.34 3.93
N LYS A 111 -14.32 10.65 4.20
CA LYS A 111 -14.83 11.35 5.39
C LYS A 111 -14.46 10.61 6.69
N ARG A 112 -13.21 10.16 6.77
CA ARG A 112 -12.62 9.56 7.97
C ARG A 112 -11.69 10.56 8.64
N PRO A 113 -11.59 10.54 9.98
CA PRO A 113 -10.67 11.43 10.70
C PRO A 113 -9.22 11.25 10.22
N GLU A 114 -8.49 12.36 10.07
CA GLU A 114 -7.05 12.31 9.83
C GLU A 114 -6.32 11.86 11.10
N LYS A 115 -5.30 11.02 10.93
CA LYS A 115 -4.52 10.43 12.03
C LYS A 115 -3.01 10.36 11.75
N GLY A 116 -2.56 10.98 10.66
CA GLY A 116 -1.16 11.05 10.27
C GLY A 116 -0.62 9.71 9.76
N TYR A 117 -1.32 9.10 8.81
CA TYR A 117 -1.02 7.74 8.31
C TYR A 117 -0.33 7.71 6.95
N CYS A 118 -0.22 8.84 6.27
CA CYS A 118 0.44 8.94 4.98
C CYS A 118 1.85 9.52 5.19
N LEU A 119 2.87 8.81 4.72
CA LEU A 119 4.25 9.28 4.74
C LEU A 119 4.72 9.45 3.30
N ALA A 120 5.10 10.66 2.91
CA ALA A 120 5.93 10.85 1.72
C ALA A 120 7.38 10.50 2.04
N ILE A 121 8.05 9.83 1.11
CA ILE A 121 9.46 9.46 1.20
C ILE A 121 10.21 9.93 -0.04
N THR A 122 11.43 10.44 0.15
CA THR A 122 12.33 10.94 -0.91
C THR A 122 11.77 12.11 -1.75
N VAL A 123 10.59 12.64 -1.39
CA VAL A 123 10.07 13.92 -1.90
C VAL A 123 10.44 14.99 -0.88
N LYS A 124 11.21 16.00 -1.27
CA LYS A 124 11.61 17.06 -0.35
C LYS A 124 10.54 18.16 -0.37
N PRO A 125 10.19 18.73 0.79
CA PRO A 125 9.30 19.91 0.82
C PRO A 125 9.85 21.10 0.01
N ALA A 126 11.18 21.20 -0.12
CA ALA A 126 11.85 22.23 -0.91
C ALA A 126 11.56 22.12 -2.43
N ASP A 127 11.11 20.95 -2.90
CA ASP A 127 10.78 20.73 -4.30
C ASP A 127 9.44 21.39 -4.67
N GLY A 128 8.74 22.02 -3.72
CA GLY A 128 7.49 22.77 -3.92
C GLY A 128 6.27 21.90 -4.29
N ALA A 129 6.51 20.67 -4.77
CA ALA A 129 5.48 19.71 -5.20
C ALA A 129 4.45 19.43 -4.10
N LEU A 130 4.91 19.17 -2.87
CA LEU A 130 4.01 18.91 -1.75
C LEU A 130 3.21 20.16 -1.37
N ALA A 131 3.85 21.33 -1.32
CA ALA A 131 3.22 22.61 -1.01
C ALA A 131 2.12 22.95 -2.02
N GLU A 132 2.39 22.71 -3.30
CA GLU A 132 1.47 22.92 -4.39
C GLU A 132 0.32 21.90 -4.37
N ALA A 133 0.64 20.62 -4.22
CA ALA A 133 -0.32 19.52 -4.19
C ALA A 133 -1.35 19.65 -3.06
N PHE A 134 -0.90 20.08 -1.86
CA PHE A 134 -1.72 20.15 -0.65
C PHE A 134 -2.17 21.58 -0.29
N ARG A 135 -2.06 22.55 -1.21
CA ARG A 135 -2.40 23.95 -0.96
C ARG A 135 -3.80 24.16 -0.38
N ASP A 136 -4.77 23.37 -0.85
CA ASP A 136 -6.19 23.49 -0.49
C ASP A 136 -6.61 22.47 0.59
N PHE A 137 -5.67 21.93 1.36
CA PHE A 137 -5.91 20.87 2.35
C PHE A 137 -5.81 21.40 3.78
N ASP A 138 -6.95 21.85 4.31
CA ASP A 138 -7.05 22.42 5.67
C ASP A 138 -7.19 21.34 6.77
N ASP A 139 -7.65 20.13 6.41
CA ASP A 139 -7.94 19.03 7.34
C ASP A 139 -6.76 18.04 7.48
N GLY A 140 -5.66 18.44 8.13
CA GLY A 140 -4.53 17.51 8.33
C GLY A 140 -3.41 18.00 9.23
N PRO A 141 -2.31 17.21 9.39
CA PRO A 141 -1.10 17.69 10.05
C PRO A 141 -0.62 18.97 9.38
N ASP A 142 -0.13 19.93 10.16
CA ASP A 142 0.23 21.28 9.72
C ASP A 142 1.06 21.26 8.42
N THR A 143 0.39 21.49 7.29
CA THR A 143 0.99 21.49 5.96
C THR A 143 1.87 22.71 5.73
N SER A 144 1.73 23.76 6.55
CA SER A 144 2.54 24.96 6.45
C SER A 144 4.01 24.71 6.81
N LYS A 145 4.31 23.60 7.50
CA LYS A 145 5.68 23.18 7.86
C LYS A 145 6.13 21.86 7.24
N PHE A 146 5.24 21.09 6.61
CA PHE A 146 5.48 19.71 6.17
C PHE A 146 6.24 18.93 7.23
N GLN A 147 5.54 18.42 8.25
CA GLN A 147 6.18 17.76 9.40
C GLN A 147 7.20 16.72 8.93
N ARG A 148 8.48 17.11 8.98
CA ARG A 148 9.60 16.26 8.63
C ARG A 148 9.83 15.32 9.80
N LEU A 149 9.94 14.05 9.48
CA LEU A 149 10.23 13.03 10.47
C LEU A 149 11.67 12.56 10.29
N THR A 150 12.35 12.37 11.41
CA THR A 150 13.51 11.48 11.49
C THR A 150 13.09 10.04 11.16
N LYS A 151 14.08 9.17 10.88
CA LYS A 151 13.82 7.74 10.68
C LYS A 151 13.10 7.14 11.89
N GLU A 152 13.53 7.52 13.09
CA GLU A 152 13.01 7.02 14.36
C GLU A 152 11.55 7.44 14.57
N GLU A 153 11.22 8.70 14.28
CA GLU A 153 9.84 9.20 14.35
C GLU A 153 8.94 8.54 13.29
N ALA A 154 9.46 8.33 12.08
CA ALA A 154 8.74 7.62 11.03
C ALA A 154 8.46 6.16 11.42
N LEU A 155 9.45 5.45 11.97
CA LEU A 155 9.26 4.10 12.52
C LEU A 155 8.27 4.08 13.67
N ALA A 156 8.25 5.10 14.53
CA ALA A 156 7.24 5.21 15.60
C ALA A 156 5.82 5.34 15.02
N VAL A 157 5.64 6.10 13.94
CA VAL A 157 4.37 6.18 13.21
C VAL A 157 3.96 4.81 12.66
N LEU A 158 4.89 4.10 12.00
CA LEU A 158 4.62 2.77 11.46
C LEU A 158 4.21 1.77 12.55
N ARG A 159 4.98 1.70 13.65
CA ARG A 159 4.66 0.81 14.80
C ARG A 159 3.30 1.11 15.43
N ARG A 160 2.96 2.39 15.58
CA ARG A 160 1.63 2.80 16.04
C ARG A 160 0.55 2.28 15.10
N CYS A 161 0.69 2.50 13.79
CA CYS A 161 -0.27 2.03 12.80
C CYS A 161 -0.42 0.49 12.80
N GLU A 162 0.69 -0.24 12.93
CA GLU A 162 0.64 -1.71 13.01
C GLU A 162 -0.10 -2.19 14.27
N SER A 163 0.11 -1.54 15.42
CA SER A 163 -0.62 -1.84 16.67
C SER A 163 -2.13 -1.57 16.55
N GLU A 164 -2.51 -0.58 15.75
CA GLU A 164 -3.90 -0.29 15.38
C GLU A 164 -4.46 -1.29 14.36
N GLY A 165 -3.63 -2.16 13.78
CA GLY A 165 -3.99 -3.21 12.83
C GLY A 165 -4.01 -2.76 11.37
N LEU A 166 -3.37 -1.63 11.06
CA LEU A 166 -3.29 -1.09 9.71
C LEU A 166 -2.14 -1.75 8.96
N MET A 167 -2.33 -2.01 7.66
CA MET A 167 -1.26 -2.51 6.81
C MET A 167 -0.37 -1.38 6.30
N HIS A 168 0.91 -1.68 6.13
CA HIS A 168 1.84 -0.83 5.40
C HIS A 168 1.84 -1.18 3.92
N SER A 169 1.93 -0.17 3.06
CA SER A 169 2.07 -0.34 1.62
C SER A 169 2.91 0.79 1.02
N ILE A 170 3.77 0.44 0.07
CA ILE A 170 4.49 1.41 -0.76
C ILE A 170 3.64 1.83 -1.96
N TRP A 171 3.87 3.04 -2.47
CA TRP A 171 3.13 3.61 -3.59
C TRP A 171 4.03 4.26 -4.62
N THR A 172 3.85 3.90 -5.89
CA THR A 172 4.59 4.51 -6.99
C THR A 172 4.00 5.82 -7.46
N PHE A 173 4.83 6.73 -7.95
CA PHE A 173 4.39 7.87 -8.75
C PHE A 173 5.28 7.90 -9.97
N LYS A 174 4.81 7.31 -11.06
CA LYS A 174 5.57 6.87 -12.24
C LYS A 174 6.59 5.79 -11.88
N THR A 175 6.18 4.54 -12.04
CA THR A 175 7.00 3.35 -11.78
C THR A 175 8.32 3.44 -12.55
N PRO A 176 9.48 3.18 -11.91
CA PRO A 176 9.63 2.54 -10.61
C PRO A 176 9.74 3.49 -9.41
N PHE A 177 9.50 4.79 -9.57
CA PHE A 177 9.69 5.74 -8.48
C PHE A 177 8.68 5.54 -7.35
N ILE A 178 9.16 5.31 -6.12
CA ILE A 178 8.34 5.14 -4.92
C ILE A 178 8.41 6.41 -4.10
N SER A 179 7.25 7.00 -3.80
CA SER A 179 7.20 8.29 -3.11
C SER A 179 6.36 8.30 -1.83
N ALA A 180 5.67 7.20 -1.50
CA ALA A 180 4.88 7.16 -0.29
C ALA A 180 4.80 5.77 0.37
N ILE A 181 4.68 5.79 1.70
CA ILE A 181 4.24 4.67 2.52
C ILE A 181 2.87 5.03 3.10
N CYS A 182 1.85 4.23 2.77
CA CYS A 182 0.52 4.36 3.33
C CYS A 182 0.28 3.33 4.43
N ASN A 183 -0.38 3.77 5.49
CA ASN A 183 -0.71 2.96 6.67
C ASN A 183 -2.23 2.90 6.87
N CYS A 184 -2.92 1.95 6.25
CA CYS A 184 -4.38 1.99 6.22
C CYS A 184 -5.01 0.61 5.99
N ASP A 185 -6.30 0.48 6.28
CA ASP A 185 -7.16 -0.61 5.85
C ASP A 185 -8.47 -0.07 5.22
N LEU A 186 -9.37 -0.98 4.83
CA LEU A 186 -10.72 -0.65 4.33
C LEU A 186 -11.55 0.19 5.32
N GLY A 187 -11.61 -0.20 6.59
CA GLY A 187 -12.41 0.49 7.61
C GLY A 187 -11.91 1.91 7.88
N SER A 188 -10.60 2.07 7.76
CA SER A 188 -9.84 3.30 7.92
C SER A 188 -10.02 4.29 6.74
N GLY A 189 -10.59 3.84 5.61
CA GLY A 189 -10.88 4.67 4.43
C GLY A 189 -9.91 4.48 3.26
N CYS A 190 -9.21 3.35 3.17
CA CYS A 190 -8.29 3.11 2.04
C CYS A 190 -9.03 2.95 0.71
N MET A 191 -8.88 3.94 -0.18
CA MET A 191 -9.50 3.92 -1.50
C MET A 191 -8.88 2.86 -2.42
N ALA A 192 -7.60 2.58 -2.29
CA ALA A 192 -6.95 1.55 -3.08
C ALA A 192 -7.47 0.14 -2.78
N MET A 193 -7.62 -0.17 -1.48
CA MET A 193 -8.23 -1.44 -1.06
C MET A 193 -9.68 -1.50 -1.49
N LYS A 194 -10.44 -0.41 -1.37
CA LYS A 194 -11.83 -0.36 -1.83
C LYS A 194 -11.92 -0.68 -3.32
N THR A 195 -11.11 -0.02 -4.14
CA THR A 195 -11.04 -0.22 -5.60
C THR A 195 -10.63 -1.64 -5.98
N THR A 196 -9.63 -2.20 -5.30
CA THR A 196 -9.14 -3.56 -5.58
C THR A 196 -10.13 -4.63 -5.12
N LEU A 197 -10.61 -4.55 -3.88
CA LEU A 197 -11.36 -5.63 -3.25
C LEU A 197 -12.87 -5.57 -3.53
N GLN A 198 -13.45 -4.37 -3.67
CA GLN A 198 -14.89 -4.22 -3.90
C GLN A 198 -15.24 -4.05 -5.38
N TYR A 199 -14.38 -3.36 -6.15
CA TYR A 199 -14.64 -3.12 -7.58
C TYR A 199 -13.87 -4.08 -8.52
N GLY A 200 -12.89 -4.83 -8.00
CA GLY A 200 -12.08 -5.74 -8.80
C GLY A 200 -11.17 -5.04 -9.80
N LEU A 201 -10.84 -3.77 -9.56
CA LEU A 201 -9.84 -3.02 -10.32
C LEU A 201 -8.51 -3.06 -9.58
N GLN A 202 -7.54 -3.76 -10.16
CA GLN A 202 -6.24 -3.94 -9.54
C GLN A 202 -5.46 -2.62 -9.53
N VAL A 203 -5.42 -1.99 -8.36
CA VAL A 203 -4.57 -0.82 -8.04
C VAL A 203 -3.54 -1.16 -6.95
N MET A 204 -3.77 -2.27 -6.24
CA MET A 204 -2.88 -2.85 -5.27
C MET A 204 -2.50 -4.26 -5.71
N TRP A 205 -1.20 -4.53 -5.78
CA TRP A 205 -0.63 -5.83 -6.10
C TRP A 205 -0.26 -6.58 -4.83
N LYS A 206 -0.16 -7.91 -4.90
CA LYS A 206 0.24 -8.71 -3.75
C LYS A 206 1.71 -8.44 -3.40
N GLY A 207 2.00 -8.47 -2.10
CA GLY A 207 3.35 -8.29 -1.58
C GLY A 207 4.24 -9.51 -1.79
N GLU A 208 5.53 -9.33 -1.52
CA GLU A 208 6.57 -10.36 -1.70
C GLU A 208 6.50 -11.50 -0.68
N TYR A 209 5.53 -11.46 0.24
CA TYR A 209 5.38 -12.44 1.32
C TYR A 209 4.01 -13.15 1.31
N ILE A 210 3.97 -14.27 2.02
CA ILE A 210 2.77 -15.03 2.40
C ILE A 210 2.83 -15.28 3.92
N ALA A 211 1.68 -15.17 4.58
CA ALA A 211 1.54 -15.58 5.97
C ALA A 211 1.40 -17.10 6.09
N GLU A 212 2.03 -17.68 7.10
CA GLU A 212 1.97 -19.11 7.42
C GLU A 212 1.76 -19.26 8.92
N VAL A 213 0.93 -20.23 9.31
CA VAL A 213 0.59 -20.50 10.71
C VAL A 213 1.33 -21.75 11.18
N ASP A 214 2.03 -21.65 12.30
CA ASP A 214 2.55 -22.77 13.06
C ASP A 214 1.43 -23.34 13.93
N SER A 215 0.98 -24.56 13.61
CA SER A 215 -0.12 -25.23 14.30
C SER A 215 0.18 -25.56 15.76
N GLU A 216 1.46 -25.80 16.10
CA GLU A 216 1.89 -26.17 17.45
C GLU A 216 1.88 -24.96 18.39
N LEU A 217 2.15 -23.77 17.85
CA LEU A 217 2.11 -22.52 18.61
C LEU A 217 0.72 -21.87 18.64
N CYS A 218 -0.14 -22.22 17.67
CA CYS A 218 -1.45 -21.62 17.49
C CYS A 218 -2.43 -22.05 18.59
N SER A 219 -2.77 -21.12 19.48
CA SER A 219 -3.73 -21.35 20.55
C SER A 219 -5.21 -21.17 20.14
N ALA A 220 -5.53 -21.16 18.84
CA ALA A 220 -6.89 -20.96 18.30
C ALA A 220 -7.66 -19.74 18.87
N CYS A 221 -6.96 -18.66 19.28
CA CYS A 221 -7.58 -17.51 19.95
C CYS A 221 -8.38 -16.59 19.01
N GLY A 222 -8.14 -16.68 17.69
CA GLY A 222 -8.86 -15.93 16.66
C GLY A 222 -8.51 -14.45 16.52
N ALA A 223 -7.52 -13.93 17.26
CA ALA A 223 -7.12 -12.51 17.20
C ALA A 223 -6.65 -12.05 15.81
N CYS A 224 -6.18 -12.97 14.97
CA CYS A 224 -5.69 -12.69 13.63
C CYS A 224 -6.81 -12.51 12.59
N PHE A 225 -7.99 -13.09 12.79
CA PHE A 225 -9.09 -13.05 11.81
C PHE A 225 -9.56 -11.63 11.48
N PRO A 226 -9.93 -10.77 12.45
CA PRO A 226 -10.39 -9.41 12.15
C PRO A 226 -9.25 -8.49 11.65
N ARG A 227 -7.99 -8.93 11.78
CA ARG A 227 -6.81 -8.13 11.40
C ARG A 227 -6.43 -8.30 9.94
N CYS A 228 -6.94 -9.32 9.25
CA CYS A 228 -6.65 -9.53 7.84
C CYS A 228 -7.62 -8.71 6.98
N PRO A 229 -7.18 -7.62 6.33
CA PRO A 229 -8.08 -6.79 5.54
C PRO A 229 -8.45 -7.42 4.18
N PHE A 230 -7.86 -8.58 3.87
CA PHE A 230 -8.07 -9.37 2.66
C PHE A 230 -8.91 -10.64 2.92
N SER A 231 -9.34 -10.87 4.17
CA SER A 231 -10.08 -12.08 4.56
C SER A 231 -9.36 -13.41 4.21
N ALA A 232 -8.03 -13.37 4.20
CA ALA A 232 -7.18 -14.49 3.80
C ALA A 232 -6.92 -15.49 4.93
N ILE A 233 -7.23 -15.18 6.18
CA ILE A 233 -7.03 -16.07 7.33
C ILE A 233 -8.37 -16.39 7.98
N LYS A 234 -8.65 -17.69 8.16
CA LYS A 234 -9.95 -18.20 8.63
C LYS A 234 -9.73 -19.37 9.61
N PRO A 235 -10.69 -19.66 10.50
CA PRO A 235 -10.64 -20.87 11.31
C PRO A 235 -10.92 -22.11 10.45
N ASP A 236 -10.21 -23.20 10.71
CA ASP A 236 -10.57 -24.53 10.24
C ASP A 236 -11.61 -25.21 11.17
N ALA A 237 -11.88 -26.50 10.94
CA ALA A 237 -12.82 -27.28 11.74
C ALA A 237 -12.42 -27.37 13.23
N SER A 238 -11.12 -27.30 13.53
CA SER A 238 -10.56 -27.33 14.88
C SER A 238 -10.38 -25.92 15.48
N ARG A 239 -10.88 -24.88 14.79
CA ARG A 239 -10.69 -23.45 15.08
C ARG A 239 -9.24 -22.97 14.97
N GLN A 240 -8.33 -23.77 14.44
CA GLN A 240 -6.98 -23.31 14.13
C GLN A 240 -7.01 -22.32 12.98
N ALA A 241 -6.14 -21.33 13.03
CA ALA A 241 -6.02 -20.36 11.96
C ALA A 241 -5.36 -21.00 10.74
N VAL A 242 -6.00 -20.87 9.58
CA VAL A 242 -5.49 -21.34 8.28
C VAL A 242 -5.48 -20.18 7.31
N VAL A 243 -4.39 -20.05 6.55
CA VAL A 243 -4.21 -19.01 5.54
C VAL A 243 -4.55 -19.55 4.15
N ASP A 244 -5.52 -18.91 3.50
CA ASP A 244 -5.70 -18.99 2.06
C ASP A 244 -4.55 -18.23 1.38
N GLN A 245 -3.61 -19.00 0.82
CA GLN A 245 -2.40 -18.45 0.20
C GLN A 245 -2.73 -17.59 -1.03
N HIS A 246 -3.80 -17.91 -1.76
CA HIS A 246 -4.22 -17.15 -2.94
C HIS A 246 -4.93 -15.85 -2.56
N ALA A 247 -5.60 -15.79 -1.42
CA ALA A 247 -6.17 -14.54 -0.90
C ALA A 247 -5.14 -13.67 -0.16
N CYS A 248 -4.02 -14.24 0.28
CA CYS A 248 -3.03 -13.54 1.09
C CYS A 248 -2.22 -12.53 0.28
N TYR A 249 -2.19 -11.28 0.74
CA TYR A 249 -1.41 -10.18 0.14
C TYR A 249 -0.05 -9.95 0.81
N GLY A 250 0.29 -10.72 1.85
CA GLY A 250 1.61 -10.63 2.50
C GLY A 250 1.82 -9.44 3.44
N CYS A 251 0.77 -8.74 3.85
CA CYS A 251 0.87 -7.49 4.62
C CYS A 251 1.33 -7.62 6.09
N GLY A 252 1.33 -8.82 6.69
CA GLY A 252 1.84 -9.03 8.05
C GLY A 252 0.95 -8.60 9.22
N THR A 253 -0.21 -7.98 9.00
CA THR A 253 -1.08 -7.51 10.11
C THR A 253 -1.56 -8.65 11.03
N CYS A 254 -1.81 -9.84 10.47
CA CYS A 254 -2.14 -11.04 11.25
C CYS A 254 -0.99 -11.50 12.17
N ARG A 255 0.26 -11.39 11.71
CA ARG A 255 1.46 -11.70 12.49
C ARG A 255 1.58 -10.77 13.69
N SER A 256 1.43 -9.45 13.48
CA SER A 256 1.48 -8.47 14.57
C SER A 256 0.40 -8.72 15.64
N ALA A 257 -0.74 -9.28 15.25
CA ALA A 257 -1.81 -9.63 16.18
C ALA A 257 -1.55 -10.90 17.02
N CYS A 258 -0.62 -11.76 16.58
CA CYS A 258 -0.40 -13.07 17.19
C CYS A 258 0.57 -13.00 18.38
N LYS A 259 0.04 -12.90 19.59
CA LYS A 259 0.84 -12.84 20.83
C LYS A 259 1.65 -14.12 21.13
N ARG A 260 1.35 -15.24 20.46
CA ARG A 260 2.06 -16.52 20.62
C ARG A 260 3.21 -16.69 19.63
N GLY A 261 3.39 -15.76 18.68
CA GLY A 261 4.39 -15.91 17.62
C GLY A 261 4.07 -17.04 16.63
N ALA A 262 2.82 -17.50 16.57
CA ALA A 262 2.41 -18.62 15.74
C ALA A 262 2.25 -18.28 14.24
N ILE A 263 2.52 -17.03 13.82
CA ILE A 263 2.33 -16.61 12.43
C ILE A 263 3.62 -16.01 11.92
N ASN A 264 4.13 -16.55 10.82
CA ASN A 264 5.36 -16.09 10.17
C ASN A 264 5.08 -15.58 8.77
N LEU A 265 5.98 -14.75 8.23
CA LEU A 265 5.96 -14.34 6.84
C LEU A 265 7.09 -15.05 6.09
N ARG A 266 6.74 -15.78 5.03
CA ARG A 266 7.69 -16.41 4.11
C ARG A 266 7.67 -15.73 2.76
N ASP A 267 8.78 -15.77 2.03
CA ASP A 267 8.82 -15.22 0.68
C ASP A 267 7.82 -15.95 -0.22
N ARG A 268 6.93 -15.20 -0.88
CA ARG A 268 5.93 -15.74 -1.80
C ARG A 268 6.57 -16.59 -2.90
N ALA A 269 7.70 -16.12 -3.42
CA ALA A 269 8.45 -16.83 -4.46
C ALA A 269 8.95 -18.21 -4.02
N SER A 270 9.10 -18.46 -2.70
CA SER A 270 9.49 -19.76 -2.15
C SER A 270 8.31 -20.73 -1.97
N THR A 271 7.07 -20.28 -2.17
CA THR A 271 5.86 -21.09 -2.01
C THR A 271 5.30 -21.52 -3.37
N PRO A 272 5.49 -22.78 -3.81
CA PRO A 272 5.17 -23.20 -5.19
C PRO A 272 3.75 -22.91 -5.64
N ALA A 273 2.76 -23.07 -4.75
CA ALA A 273 1.34 -22.85 -5.06
C ALA A 273 1.01 -21.41 -5.48
N VAL A 274 1.80 -20.42 -5.04
CA VAL A 274 1.53 -18.99 -5.23
C VAL A 274 2.75 -18.21 -5.73
N ALA A 275 3.79 -18.89 -6.19
CA ALA A 275 5.05 -18.28 -6.62
C ALA A 275 4.88 -17.30 -7.80
N THR A 276 3.84 -17.48 -8.60
CA THR A 276 3.47 -16.63 -9.74
C THR A 276 2.15 -15.86 -9.53
N ASP A 277 1.58 -15.91 -8.33
CA ASP A 277 0.30 -15.29 -8.01
C ASP A 277 0.50 -13.91 -7.36
N TRP A 278 0.47 -12.85 -8.19
CA TRP A 278 0.88 -11.47 -7.87
C TRP A 278 -0.21 -10.42 -8.15
#